data_AF-A0A7R9B5R1-F1
#
_entry.id   AF-A0A7R9B5R1-F1
#
_cell.length_a   1.000
_cell.length_b   1.000
_cell.length_c   1.000
_cell.angle_alpha   90.00
_cell.angle_beta   90.00
_cell.angle_gamma   90.00
#
_symmetry.space_group_name_H-M   'P 1'
#
loop_
_entity.id
_entity.type
_entity.pdbx_description
1 polymer ?
#
loop_
_entity_poly.entity_id
_entity_poly.type
_entity_poly.pdbx_seq_one_letter_code
_entity_poly.pdbx_strand_id
1 'polypeptide(L)'
;MPNLNLRDPVIIKQILLKDFVHFFDRNPSFIEKITPLARNLASLTSSLWRKLRGKLTPSLTSGKMRMILLTILGCSQDLVSFLGESADDNHILDK
;
A
#
# COMPACT_ATOMS: atom_id res chain seq x y z
N MET A 1 -23.63 9.22 4.08
CA MET A 1 -22.83 9.35 5.32
C MET A 1 -22.17 10.71 5.33
N PRO A 2 -22.11 11.41 6.48
CA PRO A 2 -21.34 12.65 6.59
C PRO A 2 -19.85 12.35 6.46
N ASN A 3 -19.12 13.18 5.71
CA ASN A 3 -17.68 13.06 5.52
C ASN A 3 -17.00 14.39 5.81
N LEU A 4 -15.88 14.36 6.55
CA LEU A 4 -15.05 15.52 6.84
C LEU A 4 -13.79 15.47 5.96
N ASN A 5 -13.61 16.48 5.11
CA ASN A 5 -12.44 16.58 4.24
C ASN A 5 -11.40 17.50 4.89
N LEU A 6 -10.26 16.92 5.29
CA LEU A 6 -9.16 17.66 5.88
C LEU A 6 -8.25 18.21 4.77
N ARG A 7 -7.95 19.51 4.82
CA ARG A 7 -7.04 20.18 3.86
C ARG A 7 -5.83 20.84 4.51
N ASP A 8 -5.80 20.93 5.84
CA ASP A 8 -4.71 21.55 6.59
C ASP A 8 -3.66 20.47 6.98
N PRO A 9 -2.40 20.58 6.53
CA PRO A 9 -1.33 19.65 6.88
C PRO A 9 -1.05 19.55 8.38
N VAL A 10 -1.26 20.63 9.15
CA VAL A 10 -1.05 20.65 10.60
C VAL A 10 -2.07 19.73 11.27
N ILE A 11 -3.33 19.86 10.89
CA ILE A 11 -4.43 19.03 11.41
C ILE A 11 -4.25 17.57 10.96
N ILE A 12 -3.90 17.35 9.68
CA ILE A 12 -3.64 16.01 9.16
C ILE A 12 -2.51 15.34 9.94
N LYS A 13 -1.40 16.06 10.19
CA LYS A 13 -0.27 15.54 10.97
C LYS A 13 -0.68 15.22 12.41
N GLN A 14 -1.48 16.08 13.03
CA GLN A 14 -1.98 15.83 14.37
C GLN A 14 -2.80 14.53 14.44
N ILE A 15 -3.74 14.35 13.52
CA ILE A 15 -4.60 13.15 13.45
C ILE A 15 -3.80 11.89 13.14
N LEU A 16 -2.88 11.94 12.18
CA LEU A 16 -2.13 10.76 11.73
C LEU A 16 -0.98 10.37 12.66
N LEU A 17 -0.50 11.28 13.52
CA LEU A 17 0.64 11.03 14.41
C LEU A 17 0.28 11.09 15.89
N LYS A 18 -0.18 12.25 16.38
CA LYS A 18 -0.40 12.47 17.82
C LYS A 18 -1.66 11.77 18.30
N ASP A 19 -2.75 11.98 17.57
CA ASP A 19 -4.08 11.51 17.97
C ASP A 19 -4.46 10.21 17.26
N PHE A 20 -3.50 9.52 16.63
CA PHE A 20 -3.73 8.33 15.81
C PHE A 20 -4.51 7.23 16.56
N VAL A 21 -4.31 7.11 17.88
CA VAL A 21 -5.03 6.14 18.73
C VAL A 21 -6.55 6.35 18.74
N HIS A 22 -7.04 7.51 18.30
CA HIS A 22 -8.47 7.78 18.15
C HIS A 22 -8.98 7.57 16.71
N PHE A 23 -8.08 7.55 15.71
CA PHE A 23 -8.40 7.58 14.28
C PHE A 23 -7.83 6.40 13.48
N PHE A 24 -7.39 5.34 14.14
CA PHE A 24 -6.73 4.21 13.49
C PHE A 24 -7.68 3.25 12.78
N ASP A 25 -8.98 3.32 13.08
CA ASP A 25 -10.05 2.61 12.38
C ASP A 25 -10.46 3.40 11.12
N ARG A 26 -9.93 2.99 9.97
CA ARG A 26 -10.02 3.76 8.71
C ARG A 26 -11.21 3.40 7.85
N ASN A 27 -12.05 2.46 8.28
CA ASN A 27 -13.00 1.80 7.40
C ASN A 27 -14.40 1.74 8.01
N PRO A 28 -15.45 2.23 7.32
CA PRO A 28 -16.81 1.86 7.68
C PRO A 28 -16.97 0.33 7.60
N SER A 29 -17.66 -0.24 8.57
CA SER A 29 -17.85 -1.68 8.82
C SER A 29 -18.43 -2.49 7.64
N PHE A 30 -18.68 -1.87 6.49
CA PHE A 30 -19.26 -2.42 5.28
C PHE A 30 -18.23 -3.07 4.34
N ILE A 31 -16.96 -2.65 4.34
CA ILE A 31 -15.96 -3.13 3.36
C ILE A 31 -15.58 -4.61 3.57
N GLU A 32 -15.71 -5.15 4.77
CA GLU A 32 -15.37 -6.56 5.06
C GLU A 32 -16.22 -7.57 4.26
N LYS A 33 -17.39 -7.17 3.75
CA LYS A 33 -18.30 -8.03 2.99
C LYS A 33 -18.07 -8.02 1.48
N ILE A 34 -17.14 -7.19 0.97
CA ILE A 34 -17.00 -6.95 -0.47
C ILE A 34 -16.16 -8.05 -1.13
N THR A 35 -14.98 -8.39 -0.58
CA THR A 35 -14.15 -9.51 -1.05
C THR A 35 -13.22 -10.02 0.07
N PRO A 36 -12.70 -11.27 0.00
CA PRO A 36 -11.67 -11.74 0.92
C PRO A 36 -10.40 -10.86 0.96
N LEU A 37 -10.08 -10.19 -0.16
CA LEU A 37 -8.95 -9.25 -0.30
C LEU A 37 -9.24 -7.88 0.34
N ALA A 38 -10.52 -7.52 0.50
CA ALA A 38 -10.93 -6.29 1.16
C ALA A 38 -10.59 -6.27 2.66
N ARG A 39 -10.24 -7.43 3.24
CA ARG A 39 -9.75 -7.59 4.62
C ARG A 39 -8.23 -7.70 4.66
N ASN A 40 -7.55 -6.66 4.20
CA ASN A 40 -6.10 -6.54 4.24
C ASN A 40 -5.65 -5.66 5.44
N LEU A 41 -4.35 -5.61 5.73
CA LEU A 41 -3.84 -4.89 6.90
C LEU A 41 -4.27 -3.40 6.93
N ALA A 42 -4.49 -2.74 5.80
CA ALA A 42 -4.88 -1.33 5.77
C ALA A 42 -6.37 -1.10 6.12
N SER A 43 -7.21 -2.13 6.00
CA SER A 43 -8.65 -2.05 6.23
C SER A 43 -9.12 -2.63 7.57
N LEU A 44 -8.24 -3.33 8.29
CA LEU A 44 -8.53 -3.91 9.60
C LEU A 44 -8.66 -2.83 10.69
N THR A 45 -9.53 -3.11 11.66
CA THR A 45 -9.78 -2.24 12.81
C THR A 45 -9.16 -2.78 14.10
N SER A 46 -9.06 -1.91 15.09
CA SER A 46 -8.83 -2.23 16.50
C SER A 46 -7.55 -3.06 16.78
N SER A 47 -7.66 -4.00 17.73
CA SER A 47 -6.60 -4.86 18.23
C SER A 47 -6.02 -5.82 17.19
N LEU A 48 -6.83 -6.23 16.21
CA LEU A 48 -6.41 -7.14 15.15
C LEU A 48 -5.41 -6.48 14.20
N TRP A 49 -5.67 -5.23 13.80
CA TRP A 49 -4.73 -4.39 13.04
C TRP A 49 -3.38 -4.32 13.75
N ARG A 50 -3.38 -3.95 15.04
CA ARG A 50 -2.15 -3.80 15.84
C ARG A 50 -1.36 -5.10 15.92
N LYS A 51 -2.04 -6.23 16.16
CA LYS A 51 -1.43 -7.57 16.24
C LYS A 51 -0.80 -7.98 14.91
N LEU A 52 -1.54 -7.86 13.81
CA LEU A 52 -1.04 -8.27 12.49
C LEU A 52 0.06 -7.34 11.98
N ARG A 53 -0.05 -6.03 12.23
CA ARG A 53 1.03 -5.08 11.95
C ARG A 53 2.31 -5.46 12.68
N GLY A 54 2.23 -5.81 13.97
CA GLY A 54 3.38 -6.26 14.75
C GLY A 54 4.05 -7.52 14.15
N LYS A 55 3.27 -8.44 13.60
CA LYS A 55 3.80 -9.65 12.93
C LYS A 55 4.41 -9.37 11.56
N LEU A 56 3.87 -8.42 10.81
CA LEU A 56 4.31 -8.11 9.45
C LEU A 56 5.46 -7.11 9.40
N THR A 57 5.53 -6.15 10.32
CA THR A 57 6.59 -5.12 10.32
C THR A 57 8.02 -5.70 10.23
N PRO A 58 8.36 -6.82 10.89
CA PRO A 58 9.68 -7.45 10.78
C PRO A 58 10.02 -8.01 9.38
N SER A 59 9.07 -8.17 8.46
CA SER A 59 9.36 -8.53 7.06
C SER A 59 9.75 -7.34 6.19
N LEU A 60 9.49 -6.11 6.65
CA LEU A 60 9.72 -4.87 5.90
C LEU A 60 10.95 -4.10 6.40
N THR A 61 11.96 -4.80 6.91
CA THR A 61 13.22 -4.17 7.32
C THR A 61 14.01 -3.71 6.11
N SER A 62 14.89 -2.72 6.28
CA SER A 62 15.75 -2.21 5.19
C SER A 62 16.55 -3.32 4.50
N GLY A 63 17.02 -4.33 5.26
CA GLY A 63 17.72 -5.49 4.69
C GLY A 63 16.84 -6.36 3.78
N LYS A 64 15.61 -6.66 4.20
CA LYS A 64 14.65 -7.43 3.39
C LYS A 64 14.15 -6.63 2.19
N MET A 65 13.91 -5.33 2.37
CA MET A 65 13.56 -4.41 1.27
C MET A 65 14.67 -4.34 0.22
N ARG A 66 15.94 -4.33 0.63
CA ARG A 66 17.08 -4.39 -0.30
C ARG A 66 17.10 -5.69 -1.09
N MET A 67 16.72 -6.82 -0.48
CA MET A 67 16.59 -8.09 -1.20
C MET A 67 15.44 -8.07 -2.21
N ILE A 68 14.27 -7.54 -1.82
CA ILE A 68 13.11 -7.37 -2.73
C ILE A 68 13.47 -6.47 -3.91
N LEU A 69 14.26 -5.41 -3.68
CA LEU A 69 14.72 -4.51 -4.74
C LEU A 69 15.48 -5.25 -5.84
N LEU A 70 16.27 -6.28 -5.51
CA LEU A 70 16.98 -7.07 -6.52
C LEU A 70 16.01 -7.78 -7.47
N THR A 71 14.90 -8.31 -6.94
CA THR A 71 13.85 -8.91 -7.76
C THR A 71 13.17 -7.88 -8.65
N ILE A 72 12.85 -6.70 -8.10
CA ILE A 72 12.26 -5.59 -8.88
C ILE A 72 13.19 -5.19 -10.03
N LEU A 73 14.50 -5.07 -9.77
CA LEU A 73 15.49 -4.74 -10.79
C LEU A 73 15.57 -5.80 -11.89
N GLY A 74 15.51 -7.08 -11.53
CA GLY A 74 15.42 -8.18 -12.50
C GLY A 74 14.23 -8.02 -13.44
N CYS A 75 13.02 -7.92 -12.88
CA CYS A 75 11.81 -7.73 -13.70
C CYS A 75 11.83 -6.42 -14.50
N SER A 76 12.47 -5.38 -13.96
CA SER A 76 12.61 -4.10 -14.65
C SER A 76 13.54 -4.22 -15.85
N GLN A 77 14.60 -5.04 -15.76
CA GLN A 77 15.48 -5.30 -16.89
C GLN A 77 14.76 -6.09 -17.98
N ASP A 78 13.97 -7.10 -17.60
CA ASP A 78 13.14 -7.87 -18.53
C ASP A 78 12.15 -6.95 -19.27
N LEU A 79 11.51 -6.03 -18.53
CA LEU A 79 10.61 -5.03 -19.09
C LEU A 79 11.33 -4.11 -20.07
N VAL A 80 12.52 -3.59 -19.72
CA VAL A 80 13.30 -2.70 -20.60
C VAL A 80 13.69 -3.41 -21.89
N SER A 81 14.15 -4.67 -21.81
CA SER A 81 14.49 -5.46 -23.01
C SER A 81 13.28 -5.63 -23.93
N PHE A 82 12.14 -6.01 -23.36
CA PHE A 82 10.89 -6.17 -24.12
C PHE A 82 10.44 -4.86 -24.80
N LEU A 83 10.52 -3.73 -24.07
CA LEU A 83 10.17 -2.42 -24.63
C LEU A 83 11.13 -1.99 -25.74
N GLY A 84 12.42 -2.33 -25.63
CA GLY A 84 13.41 -2.08 -26.66
C GLY A 84 13.08 -2.83 -27.96
N GLU A 85 12.83 -4.13 -27.86
CA GLU A 85 12.42 -4.96 -29.01
C GLU A 85 11.14 -4.42 -29.67
N SER A 86 10.15 -4.06 -28.84
CA SER A 86 8.87 -3.53 -29.33
C SER A 86 9.00 -2.16 -30.01
N ALA A 87 9.96 -1.33 -29.58
CA ALA A 87 10.25 -0.04 -30.19
C ALA A 87 10.93 -0.20 -31.55
N ASP A 88 11.85 -1.16 -31.69
CA ASP A 88 12.50 -1.48 -32.96
C ASP A 88 11.49 -2.03 -33.99
N ASP A 89 10.53 -2.83 -33.52
CA ASP A 89 9.44 -3.38 -34.34
C ASP A 89 8.29 -2.38 -34.60
N ASN A 90 8.38 -1.14 -34.07
CA ASN A 90 7.37 -0.09 -34.15
C ASN A 90 5.97 -0.56 -33.66
N HIS A 91 5.95 -1.49 -32.70
CA HIS A 91 4.75 -2.13 -32.18
C HIS A 91 4.07 -1.23 -31.14
N ILE A 92 2.78 -0.92 -31.33
CA ILE A 92 1.99 -0.16 -30.35
C ILE A 92 1.57 -1.07 -29.19
N LEU A 93 2.03 -0.77 -27.98
CA LEU A 93 1.91 -1.62 -26.81
C LEU A 93 0.61 -1.44 -26.00
N ASP A 94 0.10 -0.22 -25.91
CA ASP A 94 -1.14 0.08 -25.20
C ASP A 94 -2.24 0.42 -26.22
N LYS A 95 -3.32 -0.36 -26.19
CA LYS A 95 -4.58 -0.07 -26.88
C LYS A 95 -5.67 0.28 -25.87
#